data_AF-A0A1F6DMD7-F1
#
_entry.id   AF-A0A1F6DMD7-F1
#
_cell.length_a   1.000
_cell.length_b   1.000
_cell.length_c   1.000
_cell.angle_alpha   90.00
_cell.angle_beta   90.00
_cell.angle_gamma   90.00
#
_symmetry.space_group_name_H-M   'P 1'
#
loop_
_entity.id
_entity.type
_entity.pdbx_description
1 polymer ?
#
loop_
_entity_poly.entity_id
_entity_poly.type
_entity_poly.pdbx_seq_one_letter_code
_entity_poly.pdbx_strand_id
1 'polypeptide(L)'
;MVSVGLFAMVVLLTSGAYLMMIGISRQAQSITTGINNLSFALETMTRTIRTGTDYSCDSIGDCTAGTTFSVINSNDKTVEYSLSLGNTIMQRIGTGALVPLTDPSVKVTSLIFYASGTASDDDLQPHVTIIVSGEVPYGPGPEQKKSFTIETGATMRGTDI
;
A
#
# COMPACT_ATOMS: atom_id res chain seq x y z
N MET A 1 -33.91 -48.54 5.15
CA MET A 1 -32.44 -48.41 5.32
C MET A 1 -31.77 -47.73 4.12
N VAL A 2 -32.24 -47.94 2.88
CA VAL A 2 -31.72 -47.27 1.67
C VAL A 2 -31.79 -45.72 1.75
N SER A 3 -32.88 -45.16 2.26
CA SER A 3 -33.08 -43.70 2.38
C SER A 3 -32.08 -43.01 3.31
N VAL A 4 -31.74 -43.65 4.43
CA VAL A 4 -30.79 -43.11 5.42
C VAL A 4 -29.37 -43.09 4.85
N GLY A 5 -29.00 -44.11 4.07
CA GLY A 5 -27.70 -44.16 3.39
C GLY A 5 -27.53 -43.05 2.36
N LEU A 6 -28.56 -42.79 1.55
CA LEU A 6 -28.55 -41.73 0.54
C LEU A 6 -28.51 -40.33 1.19
N PHE A 7 -29.29 -40.12 2.26
CA PHE A 7 -29.28 -38.88 3.01
C PHE A 7 -27.92 -38.60 3.66
N ALA A 8 -27.33 -39.60 4.32
CA ALA A 8 -26.01 -39.46 4.94
C ALA A 8 -24.92 -39.13 3.92
N MET A 9 -24.97 -39.74 2.73
CA MET A 9 -24.02 -39.46 1.64
C MET A 9 -24.11 -38.00 1.17
N VAL A 10 -25.32 -37.46 0.98
CA VAL A 10 -25.52 -36.06 0.56
C VAL A 10 -24.99 -35.10 1.62
N VAL A 11 -25.33 -35.32 2.90
CA VAL A 11 -24.90 -34.44 4.00
C VAL A 11 -23.37 -34.42 4.13
N LEU A 12 -22.69 -35.56 3.95
CA LEU A 12 -21.23 -35.61 3.97
C LEU A 12 -20.60 -34.80 2.84
N LEU A 13 -21.12 -34.94 1.62
CA LEU A 13 -20.64 -34.17 0.46
C LEU A 13 -20.84 -32.66 0.67
N THR A 14 -22.02 -32.24 1.14
CA THR A 14 -22.30 -30.83 1.40
C THR A 14 -21.44 -30.25 2.52
N SER A 15 -21.20 -31.02 3.59
CA SER A 15 -20.39 -30.57 4.72
C SER A 15 -18.91 -30.41 4.33
N GLY A 16 -18.39 -31.32 3.50
CA GLY A 16 -17.04 -31.21 2.95
C GLY A 16 -16.87 -29.94 2.10
N ALA A 17 -17.82 -29.66 1.21
CA ALA A 17 -17.80 -28.44 0.40
C ALA A 17 -17.89 -27.16 1.25
N TYR A 18 -18.72 -27.16 2.29
CA TYR A 18 -18.88 -26.03 3.19
C TYR A 18 -17.59 -25.71 3.96
N LEU A 19 -16.88 -26.71 4.46
CA LEU A 19 -15.60 -26.52 5.15
C LEU A 19 -14.53 -25.91 4.23
N MET A 20 -14.47 -26.34 2.97
CA MET A 20 -13.56 -25.73 1.98
C MET A 20 -13.90 -24.25 1.74
N MET A 21 -15.20 -23.91 1.63
CA MET A 21 -15.65 -22.53 1.44
C MET A 21 -15.24 -21.62 2.61
N ILE A 22 -15.31 -22.10 3.85
CA ILE A 22 -14.83 -21.34 5.03
C ILE A 22 -13.34 -21.03 4.91
N GLY A 23 -12.54 -22.02 4.49
CA GLY A 23 -11.11 -21.83 4.25
C GLY A 23 -10.86 -20.70 3.26
N ILE A 24 -11.50 -20.76 2.09
CA ILE A 24 -11.39 -19.74 1.04
C ILE A 24 -11.84 -18.37 1.56
N SER A 25 -12.94 -18.30 2.29
CA SER A 25 -13.46 -17.05 2.85
C SER A 25 -12.47 -16.38 3.79
N ARG A 26 -11.79 -17.14 4.65
CA ARG A 26 -10.76 -16.60 5.56
C ARG A 26 -9.53 -16.08 4.81
N GLN A 27 -9.11 -16.80 3.78
CA GLN A 27 -7.98 -16.37 2.94
C GLN A 27 -8.29 -15.04 2.24
N ALA A 28 -9.47 -14.93 1.64
CA ALA A 28 -9.93 -13.70 0.99
C ALA A 28 -10.00 -12.52 1.98
N GLN A 29 -10.48 -12.77 3.20
CA GLN A 29 -10.53 -11.74 4.25
C GLN A 29 -9.13 -11.25 4.64
N SER A 30 -8.16 -12.15 4.82
CA SER A 30 -6.78 -11.79 5.16
C SER A 30 -6.12 -10.93 4.08
N ILE A 31 -6.28 -11.32 2.81
CA ILE A 31 -5.78 -10.55 1.66
C ILE A 31 -6.42 -9.15 1.63
N THR A 32 -7.74 -9.09 1.80
CA THR A 32 -8.50 -7.83 1.76
C THR A 32 -8.05 -6.87 2.87
N THR A 33 -7.84 -7.36 4.09
CA THR A 33 -7.33 -6.54 5.21
C THR A 33 -5.95 -5.96 4.90
N GLY A 34 -5.05 -6.77 4.35
CA GLY A 34 -3.72 -6.30 3.94
C GLY A 34 -3.78 -5.21 2.87
N ILE A 35 -4.59 -5.41 1.83
CA ILE A 35 -4.78 -4.43 0.75
C ILE A 35 -5.43 -3.13 1.26
N ASN A 36 -6.42 -3.22 2.16
CA ASN A 36 -7.08 -2.05 2.73
C ASN A 36 -6.12 -1.20 3.58
N ASN A 37 -5.29 -1.85 4.41
CA ASN A 37 -4.25 -1.15 5.18
C ASN A 37 -3.25 -0.44 4.27
N LEU A 38 -2.82 -1.10 3.19
CA LEU A 38 -1.94 -0.48 2.20
C LEU A 38 -2.63 0.68 1.46
N SER A 39 -3.89 0.51 1.09
CA SER A 39 -4.67 1.55 0.41
C SER A 39 -4.79 2.81 1.27
N PHE A 40 -5.00 2.66 2.59
CA PHE A 40 -5.01 3.78 3.53
C PHE A 40 -3.66 4.51 3.61
N ALA A 41 -2.55 3.77 3.59
CA ALA A 41 -1.21 4.35 3.53
C ALA A 41 -1.01 5.18 2.26
N LEU A 42 -1.38 4.62 1.10
CA LEU A 42 -1.30 5.28 -0.20
C LEU A 42 -2.22 6.50 -0.30
N GLU A 43 -3.43 6.45 0.25
CA GLU A 43 -4.34 7.59 0.31
C GLU A 43 -3.76 8.72 1.16
N THR A 44 -3.10 8.38 2.27
CA THR A 44 -2.43 9.36 3.13
C THR A 44 -1.26 10.02 2.42
N MET A 45 -0.46 9.26 1.67
CA MET A 45 0.62 9.81 0.84
C MET A 45 0.08 10.74 -0.24
N THR A 46 -0.84 10.24 -1.07
CA THR A 46 -1.41 11.00 -2.20
C THR A 46 -2.13 12.26 -1.75
N ARG A 47 -2.82 12.24 -0.60
CA ARG A 47 -3.40 13.45 0.01
C ARG A 47 -2.32 14.48 0.34
N THR A 48 -1.23 14.05 0.98
CA THR A 48 -0.12 14.92 1.37
C THR A 48 0.59 15.48 0.14
N ILE A 49 0.80 14.65 -0.89
CA ILE A 49 1.35 15.07 -2.18
C ILE A 49 0.46 16.12 -2.82
N ARG A 50 -0.85 15.91 -2.87
CA ARG A 50 -1.79 16.82 -3.53
C ARG A 50 -1.83 18.23 -2.94
N THR A 51 -1.65 18.36 -1.62
CA THR A 51 -1.66 19.64 -0.91
C THR A 51 -0.26 20.13 -0.54
N GLY A 52 0.77 19.42 -0.98
CA GLY A 52 2.15 19.70 -0.64
C GLY A 52 2.80 20.68 -1.61
N THR A 53 3.99 21.13 -1.24
CA THR A 53 4.88 21.94 -2.06
C THR A 53 6.31 21.44 -1.87
N ASP A 54 7.25 21.94 -2.68
CA ASP A 54 8.68 21.64 -2.57
C ASP A 54 8.95 20.13 -2.52
N TYR A 55 8.71 19.49 -3.66
CA TYR A 55 8.83 18.05 -3.81
C TYR A 55 10.29 17.66 -4.06
N SER A 56 10.76 16.66 -3.33
CA SER A 56 12.12 16.14 -3.45
C SER A 56 12.09 14.62 -3.44
N CYS A 57 12.86 14.00 -4.33
CA CYS A 57 12.86 12.56 -4.54
C CYS A 57 14.29 12.04 -4.64
N ASP A 58 14.78 11.31 -3.62
CA ASP A 58 16.19 10.94 -3.34
C ASP A 58 17.21 12.11 -3.30
N SER A 59 16.94 13.21 -4.00
CA SER A 59 17.68 14.46 -4.15
C SER A 59 16.69 15.61 -4.45
N ILE A 60 17.13 16.73 -5.04
CA ILE A 60 16.28 17.88 -5.36
C ILE A 60 15.70 17.70 -6.78
N GLY A 61 14.38 17.70 -6.93
CA GLY A 61 13.70 17.69 -8.23
C GLY A 61 13.12 16.34 -8.68
N ASP A 62 13.00 16.20 -10.02
CA ASP A 62 12.34 15.08 -10.70
C ASP A 62 13.09 13.75 -10.49
N CYS A 63 12.36 12.64 -10.48
CA CYS A 63 12.94 11.32 -10.35
C CYS A 63 12.22 10.28 -11.22
N THR A 64 13.01 9.40 -11.84
CA THR A 64 12.50 8.30 -12.67
C THR A 64 12.46 6.96 -11.94
N ALA A 65 12.95 6.85 -10.70
CA ALA A 65 12.86 5.65 -9.87
C ALA A 65 13.39 5.93 -8.44
N GLY A 66 12.79 6.87 -7.73
CA GLY A 66 13.23 7.23 -6.39
C GLY A 66 12.82 6.22 -5.32
N THR A 67 13.68 5.98 -4.34
CA THR A 67 13.40 5.07 -3.20
C THR A 67 12.89 5.80 -1.96
N THR A 68 13.19 7.09 -1.88
CA THR A 68 12.75 8.02 -0.85
C THR A 68 12.09 9.22 -1.50
N PHE A 69 11.04 9.72 -0.87
CA PHE A 69 10.29 10.86 -1.36
C PHE A 69 9.92 11.78 -0.22
N SER A 70 10.07 13.08 -0.44
CA SER A 70 9.76 14.11 0.53
C SER A 70 8.96 15.26 -0.08
N VAL A 71 8.12 15.86 0.75
CA VAL A 71 7.23 16.95 0.37
C VAL A 71 6.97 17.83 1.58
N ILE A 72 6.90 19.14 1.39
CA ILE A 72 6.44 20.06 2.45
C ILE A 72 4.92 20.03 2.50
N ASN A 73 4.36 19.63 3.64
CA ASN A 73 2.90 19.61 3.83
C ASN A 73 2.33 21.02 4.06
N SER A 74 1.00 21.12 4.14
CA SER A 74 0.28 22.38 4.39
C SER A 74 0.58 23.07 5.73
N ASN A 75 1.35 22.44 6.62
CA ASN A 75 1.75 22.97 7.92
C ASN A 75 3.25 23.35 7.95
N ASP A 76 3.86 23.52 6.78
CA ASP A 76 5.29 23.82 6.59
C ASP A 76 6.22 22.78 7.26
N LYS A 77 5.82 21.51 7.26
CA LYS A 77 6.65 20.38 7.72
C LYS A 77 6.99 19.48 6.54
N THR A 78 8.29 19.19 6.39
CA THR A 78 8.78 18.15 5.48
C THR A 78 8.24 16.79 5.92
N VAL A 79 7.48 16.14 5.08
CA VAL A 79 7.02 14.76 5.24
C VAL A 79 7.85 13.90 4.32
N GLU A 80 8.51 12.89 4.88
CA GLU A 80 9.36 11.96 4.15
C GLU A 80 8.78 10.54 4.22
N TYR A 81 8.84 9.85 3.10
CA TYR A 81 8.43 8.47 2.93
C TYR A 81 9.61 7.63 2.45
N SER A 82 9.82 6.49 3.11
CA SER A 82 10.90 5.57 2.77
C SER A 82 10.53 4.14 3.11
N LEU A 83 11.20 3.18 2.48
CA LEU A 83 11.07 1.76 2.80
C LEU A 83 12.09 1.35 3.86
N SER A 84 11.61 0.82 4.99
CA SER A 84 12.47 0.25 6.03
C SER A 84 13.05 -1.11 5.62
N LEU A 85 14.20 -1.46 6.19
CA LEU A 85 14.77 -2.82 6.14
C LEU A 85 13.79 -3.91 6.62
N GLY A 86 12.77 -3.54 7.40
CA GLY A 86 11.71 -4.44 7.88
C GLY A 86 10.55 -4.69 6.89
N ASN A 87 10.67 -4.23 5.63
CA ASN A 87 9.61 -4.33 4.60
C ASN A 87 8.33 -3.55 4.97
N THR A 88 8.50 -2.42 5.65
CA THR A 88 7.41 -1.55 6.08
C THR A 88 7.66 -0.16 5.54
N ILE A 89 6.61 0.46 5.01
CA ILE A 89 6.65 1.86 4.60
C ILE A 89 6.70 2.71 5.87
N MET A 90 7.70 3.57 5.97
CA MET A 90 7.87 4.50 7.08
C MET A 90 7.55 5.91 6.63
N GLN A 91 7.03 6.70 7.56
CA GLN A 91 6.80 8.12 7.41
C GLN A 91 7.56 8.87 8.51
N ARG A 92 8.17 9.99 8.15
CA ARG A 92 8.72 10.98 9.06
C ARG A 92 8.08 12.33 8.81
N ILE A 93 7.77 13.08 9.87
CA ILE A 93 7.22 14.44 9.78
C ILE A 93 8.17 15.39 10.52
N GLY A 94 8.73 16.34 9.79
CA GLY A 94 9.77 17.26 10.28
C GLY A 94 10.96 16.51 10.86
N THR A 95 11.33 16.85 12.10
CA THR A 95 12.41 16.20 12.86
C THR A 95 11.90 15.06 13.76
N GLY A 96 10.67 14.59 13.56
CA GLY A 96 10.06 13.52 14.34
C GLY A 96 10.71 12.15 14.10
N ALA A 97 10.29 11.16 14.88
CA ALA A 97 10.69 9.76 14.69
C ALA A 97 10.05 9.18 13.41
N LEU A 98 10.69 8.16 12.83
CA LEU A 98 10.09 7.36 11.76
C LEU A 98 8.96 6.51 12.36
N VAL A 99 7.77 6.61 11.79
CA VAL A 99 6.56 5.88 12.18
C VAL A 99 6.15 4.95 11.04
N PRO A 100 5.79 3.68 11.31
CA PRO A 100 5.28 2.79 10.27
C PRO A 100 3.91 3.29 9.78
N LEU A 101 3.77 3.41 8.46
CA LEU A 101 2.52 3.79 7.80
C LEU A 101 1.69 2.57 7.38
N THR A 102 2.35 1.43 7.14
CA THR A 102 1.70 0.15 6.82
C THR A 102 1.73 -0.82 8.00
N ASP A 103 0.72 -1.69 8.09
CA ASP A 103 0.62 -2.73 9.12
C ASP A 103 1.73 -3.80 8.97
N PRO A 104 2.27 -4.38 10.07
CA PRO A 104 3.31 -5.41 10.00
C PRO A 104 2.94 -6.68 9.23
N SER A 105 1.65 -6.96 9.07
CA SER A 105 1.13 -8.08 8.26
C SER A 105 1.37 -7.89 6.76
N VAL A 106 1.48 -6.66 6.28
CA VAL A 106 1.82 -6.36 4.88
C VAL A 106 3.33 -6.24 4.76
N LYS A 107 3.92 -7.03 3.86
CA LYS A 107 5.36 -6.97 3.58
C LYS A 107 5.58 -6.27 2.25
N VAL A 108 6.13 -5.06 2.30
CA VAL A 108 6.47 -4.28 1.11
C VAL A 108 7.89 -4.62 0.68
N THR A 109 8.02 -5.18 -0.52
CA THR A 109 9.29 -5.58 -1.11
C THR A 109 9.92 -4.43 -1.91
N SER A 110 9.09 -3.60 -2.54
CA SER A 110 9.54 -2.48 -3.35
C SER A 110 8.58 -1.30 -3.20
N LEU A 111 9.16 -0.11 -3.07
CA LEU A 111 8.49 1.17 -3.08
C LEU A 111 9.31 2.08 -3.99
N ILE A 112 8.70 2.53 -5.08
CA ILE A 112 9.35 3.38 -6.07
C ILE A 112 8.47 4.59 -6.33
N PHE A 113 9.10 5.76 -6.36
CA PHE A 113 8.49 7.03 -6.68
C PHE A 113 8.98 7.51 -8.05
N TYR A 114 8.06 7.99 -8.87
CA TYR A 114 8.33 8.70 -10.11
C TYR A 114 7.77 10.09 -9.93
N ALA A 115 8.62 11.11 -9.95
CA ALA A 115 8.21 12.50 -9.79
C ALA A 115 8.64 13.29 -11.03
N SER A 116 7.73 14.11 -11.55
CA SER A 116 7.95 14.95 -12.72
C SER A 116 7.34 16.34 -12.50
N GLY A 117 7.96 17.39 -13.05
CA GLY A 117 7.50 18.76 -12.88
C GLY A 117 7.65 19.28 -11.46
N THR A 118 8.67 18.81 -10.72
CA THR A 118 8.96 19.25 -9.35
C THR A 118 10.05 20.31 -9.29
N ALA A 119 10.64 20.71 -10.42
CA ALA A 119 11.67 21.72 -10.42
C ALA A 119 11.08 23.10 -10.11
N SER A 120 11.79 23.91 -9.34
CA SER A 120 11.30 25.21 -8.84
C SER A 120 11.17 26.28 -9.93
N ASP A 121 11.67 26.01 -11.13
CA ASP A 121 11.79 26.94 -12.25
C ASP A 121 11.17 26.35 -13.54
N ASP A 122 10.30 25.34 -13.39
CA ASP A 122 9.45 24.84 -14.46
C ASP A 122 7.99 25.29 -14.25
N ASP A 123 7.31 25.65 -15.34
CA ASP A 123 5.86 25.94 -15.33
C ASP A 123 5.03 24.64 -15.38
N LEU A 124 5.62 23.51 -14.95
CA LEU A 124 4.96 22.21 -14.97
C LEU A 124 4.26 21.97 -13.64
N GLN A 125 3.12 21.28 -13.70
CA GLN A 125 2.45 20.85 -12.48
C GLN A 125 3.16 19.60 -11.94
N PRO A 126 3.62 19.61 -10.66
CA PRO A 126 4.17 18.41 -10.04
C PRO A 126 3.21 17.24 -10.11
N HIS A 127 3.72 16.11 -10.61
CA HIS A 127 3.02 14.84 -10.68
C HIS A 127 3.90 13.73 -10.14
N VAL A 128 3.34 12.92 -9.23
CA VAL A 128 4.06 11.83 -8.58
C VAL A 128 3.28 10.54 -8.75
N THR A 129 3.92 9.54 -9.35
CA THR A 129 3.44 8.15 -9.40
C THR A 129 4.19 7.33 -8.36
N ILE A 130 3.45 6.54 -7.58
CA ILE A 130 3.95 5.65 -6.55
C ILE A 130 3.65 4.22 -7.01
N ILE A 131 4.69 3.40 -7.10
CA ILE A 131 4.58 1.97 -7.39
C ILE A 131 4.99 1.20 -6.14
N VAL A 132 4.09 0.36 -5.63
CA VAL A 132 4.34 -0.48 -4.46
C VAL A 132 4.15 -1.94 -4.84
N SER A 133 5.13 -2.76 -4.50
CA SER A 133 5.03 -4.23 -4.65
C SER A 133 5.35 -4.91 -3.33
N GLY A 134 4.67 -6.02 -3.07
CA GLY A 134 4.84 -6.75 -1.82
C GLY A 134 4.05 -8.04 -1.75
N GLU A 135 3.96 -8.57 -0.54
CA GLU A 135 3.28 -9.81 -0.20
C GLU A 135 2.33 -9.61 0.98
N VAL A 136 1.16 -10.24 0.93
CA VAL A 136 0.24 -10.37 2.06
C VAL A 136 0.05 -11.84 2.43
N PRO A 137 0.06 -12.20 3.72
CA PRO A 137 -0.25 -13.54 4.16
C PRO A 137 -1.75 -13.79 4.01
N TYR A 138 -2.13 -15.00 3.58
CA TYR A 138 -3.52 -15.45 3.55
C TYR A 138 -3.77 -16.68 4.43
N GLY A 139 -2.76 -17.16 5.15
CA GLY A 139 -2.92 -18.16 6.18
C GLY A 139 -1.65 -18.39 7.01
N PRO A 140 -1.66 -19.36 7.93
CA PRO A 140 -0.64 -19.50 8.97
C PRO A 140 0.71 -20.05 8.48
N GLY A 141 0.77 -20.58 7.26
CA GLY A 141 2.00 -21.16 6.70
C GLY A 141 2.90 -20.11 6.01
N PRO A 142 4.24 -20.27 6.04
CA PRO A 142 5.17 -19.33 5.40
C PRO A 142 5.02 -19.27 3.87
N GLU A 143 4.45 -20.30 3.25
CA GLU A 143 4.18 -20.36 1.80
C GLU A 143 2.83 -19.76 1.40
N GLN A 144 1.94 -19.45 2.36
CA GLN A 144 0.60 -18.94 2.08
C GLN A 144 0.61 -17.42 1.95
N LYS A 145 1.29 -16.95 0.91
CA LYS A 145 1.43 -15.52 0.61
C LYS A 145 0.93 -15.19 -0.78
N LYS A 146 0.30 -14.04 -0.91
CA LYS A 146 -0.15 -13.49 -2.19
C LYS A 146 0.66 -12.26 -2.51
N SER A 147 1.32 -12.25 -3.67
CA SER A 147 1.99 -11.05 -4.17
C SER A 147 0.98 -10.05 -4.71
N PHE A 148 1.32 -8.76 -4.59
CA PHE A 148 0.58 -7.66 -5.17
C PHE A 148 1.54 -6.61 -5.73
N THR A 149 1.06 -5.88 -6.72
CA THR A 149 1.66 -4.64 -7.22
C THR A 149 0.54 -3.63 -7.41
N ILE A 150 0.70 -2.45 -6.83
CA ILE A 150 -0.25 -1.34 -6.91
C ILE A 150 0.49 -0.12 -7.42
N GLU A 151 -0.16 0.59 -8.34
CA GLU A 151 0.29 1.87 -8.86
C GLU A 151 -0.76 2.92 -8.54
N THR A 152 -0.33 4.07 -8.04
CA THR A 152 -1.19 5.21 -7.76
C THR A 152 -0.47 6.50 -8.09
N GLY A 153 -1.20 7.55 -8.46
CA GLY A 153 -0.62 8.85 -8.82
C GLY A 153 -1.33 10.00 -8.13
N ALA A 154 -0.58 11.06 -7.86
CA ALA A 154 -1.12 12.32 -7.36
C ALA A 154 -0.44 13.50 -8.07
N THR A 155 -1.27 14.44 -8.54
CA THR A 155 -0.82 15.76 -8.98
C THR A 155 -0.97 16.76 -7.84
N MET A 156 -0.06 17.73 -7.77
CA MET A 156 -0.25 18.93 -6.96
C MET A 156 -1.55 19.62 -7.38
N ARG A 157 -2.33 20.10 -6.41
CA ARG A 157 -3.39 21.07 -6.67
C ARG A 157 -2.90 22.43 -6.24
N GLY A 158 -2.80 23.35 -7.20
CA GLY A 158 -2.58 24.75 -6.90
C GLY A 158 -3.63 25.24 -5.92
N THR A 159 -3.21 25.65 -4.72
CA THR A 159 -3.97 26.63 -3.96
C THR A 159 -3.97 27.88 -4.81
N ASP A 160 -5.14 28.25 -5.31
CA ASP A 160 -5.44 29.57 -5.86
C ASP A 160 -4.95 30.61 -4.84
N ILE A 161 -3.79 31.23 -5.13
CA ILE A 161 -3.24 32.38 -4.41
C ILE A 161 -3.07 33.53 -5.39
#